data_AF-A0A358N2E7-F1
#
_entry.id   AF-A0A358N2E7-F1
#
_cell.length_a   1.000
_cell.length_b   1.000
_cell.length_c   1.000
_cell.angle_alpha   90.00
_cell.angle_beta   90.00
_cell.angle_gamma   90.00
#
_symmetry.space_group_name_H-M   'P 1'
#
loop_
_entity.id
_entity.type
_entity.pdbx_description
1 polymer ?
#
loop_
_entity_poly.entity_id
_entity_poly.type
_entity_poly.pdbx_seq_one_letter_code
_entity_poly.pdbx_strand_id
1 'polypeptide(L)'
;MPRGQSINGRSHCPRCLTQLKARDNFPVFGWLALRGRCRNCRLPVSPRYPIVEAVVGLSLTAVAVAEVYQVSLPHQGQHYGGPLWLPELDPVILVTIAYHIVGLTLCWALGLIRIDGNRLPTNLTYFAVAVTALPILIFPTLMVVTWQMKVQADWQPEGRYIDAMIRVITALVAATALGRYLAKGFCPMADPKLDPLGKSTGRLIDLIVILAIPALLVGWQASPAVVVLAAVLAFWIRPMMPRQSDALGRFAIAMPWAVTFQIVFWQRLASVDATTGLPFPLWPSENSSPGVLLFWLFMLGLVPFWLRESPTDIDVDADPNTGDAECSGDSVFNEIVLDQEDSDSGRELGDESEAASETNERERDSRSEENEI
;
A
#
# COMPACT_ATOMS: atom_id res chain seq x y z
N MET A 1 4.35 -6.58 15.36
CA MET A 1 3.79 -5.40 16.04
C MET A 1 4.69 -4.98 17.20
N PRO A 2 4.82 -3.67 17.52
CA PRO A 2 5.74 -3.21 18.55
C PRO A 2 5.22 -3.63 19.93
N ARG A 3 6.08 -4.17 20.78
CA ARG A 3 5.73 -4.73 22.09
C ARG A 3 5.45 -3.66 23.17
N GLY A 4 4.87 -2.52 22.79
CA GLY A 4 4.71 -1.36 23.69
C GLY A 4 6.04 -0.82 24.21
N GLN A 5 7.15 -1.09 23.51
CA GLN A 5 8.49 -0.67 23.92
C GLN A 5 8.84 0.68 23.28
N SER A 6 9.59 1.51 24.00
CA SER A 6 10.03 2.83 23.52
C SER A 6 10.95 2.71 22.30
N ILE A 7 10.79 3.66 21.37
CA ILE A 7 11.52 3.73 20.09
C ILE A 7 13.04 3.95 20.30
N ASN A 8 13.45 4.37 21.49
CA ASN A 8 14.85 4.63 21.85
C ASN A 8 15.60 3.41 22.42
N GLY A 9 14.98 2.22 22.46
CA GLY A 9 15.59 0.99 22.97
C GLY A 9 16.53 0.30 21.97
N ARG A 10 17.64 -0.27 22.45
CA ARG A 10 18.49 -1.17 21.64
C ARG A 10 17.76 -2.49 21.36
N SER A 11 17.93 -3.02 20.14
CA SER A 11 17.42 -4.34 19.76
C SER A 11 17.91 -5.42 20.73
N HIS A 12 17.00 -6.25 21.25
CA HIS A 12 17.33 -7.34 22.16
C HIS A 12 16.60 -8.63 21.80
N CYS A 13 17.17 -9.77 22.19
CA CYS A 13 16.54 -11.06 21.95
C CYS A 13 15.25 -11.22 22.80
N PRO A 14 14.13 -11.68 22.23
CA PRO A 14 12.90 -11.93 22.99
C PRO A 14 13.03 -12.92 24.15
N ARG A 15 13.94 -13.90 24.03
CA ARG A 15 14.04 -15.02 24.98
C ARG A 15 15.06 -14.74 26.09
N CYS A 16 16.27 -14.33 25.71
CA CYS A 16 17.34 -14.12 26.69
C CYS A 16 17.58 -12.65 27.04
N LEU A 17 16.84 -11.72 26.44
CA LEU A 17 16.92 -10.26 26.65
C LEU A 17 18.31 -9.66 26.43
N THR A 18 19.26 -10.45 25.93
CA THR A 18 20.61 -9.98 25.58
C THR A 18 20.50 -8.95 24.47
N GLN A 19 21.14 -7.80 24.66
CA GLN A 19 21.24 -6.76 23.65
C GLN A 19 22.04 -7.28 22.43
N LEU A 20 21.53 -7.02 21.24
CA LEU A 20 22.21 -7.32 19.98
C LEU A 20 23.37 -6.34 19.78
N LYS A 21 24.54 -6.85 19.38
CA LYS A 21 25.70 -6.02 19.05
C LYS A 21 25.45 -5.28 17.72
N ALA A 22 26.08 -4.13 17.51
CA ALA A 22 25.93 -3.37 16.26
C ALA A 22 26.19 -4.22 14.99
N ARG A 23 27.18 -5.12 15.03
CA ARG A 23 27.47 -6.07 13.93
C ARG A 23 26.38 -7.11 13.68
N ASP A 24 25.57 -7.42 14.69
CA ASP A 24 24.44 -8.35 14.57
C ASP A 24 23.21 -7.64 13.96
N ASN A 25 23.23 -6.29 13.90
CA ASN A 25 22.19 -5.45 13.29
C ASN A 25 22.52 -5.06 11.83
N PHE A 26 23.62 -5.53 11.25
CA PHE A 26 23.91 -5.24 9.84
C PHE A 26 22.91 -6.01 8.95
N PRO A 27 22.12 -5.33 8.09
CA PRO A 27 21.07 -5.97 7.31
C PRO A 27 21.57 -7.18 6.53
N VAL A 28 20.81 -8.29 6.52
CA VAL A 28 21.13 -9.59 5.88
C VAL A 28 22.40 -10.29 6.42
N PHE A 29 23.54 -9.61 6.45
CA PHE A 29 24.84 -10.16 6.86
C PHE A 29 24.87 -10.54 8.35
N GLY A 30 24.20 -9.78 9.22
CA GLY A 30 24.07 -10.12 10.65
C GLY A 30 23.34 -11.45 10.85
N TRP A 31 22.25 -11.67 10.09
CA TRP A 31 21.48 -12.93 10.14
C TRP A 31 22.28 -14.11 9.58
N LEU A 32 23.01 -13.92 8.48
CA LEU A 32 23.89 -14.93 7.89
C LEU A 32 25.04 -15.32 8.83
N ALA A 33 25.71 -14.34 9.45
CA ALA A 33 26.79 -14.57 10.40
C ALA A 33 26.31 -15.32 11.67
N LEU A 34 25.05 -15.11 12.06
CA LEU A 34 24.39 -15.80 13.17
C LEU A 34 23.73 -17.13 12.77
N ARG A 35 23.77 -17.51 11.48
CA ARG A 35 23.08 -18.69 10.91
C ARG A 35 21.60 -18.76 11.31
N GLY A 36 20.95 -17.60 11.35
CA GLY A 36 19.54 -17.46 11.72
C GLY A 36 19.20 -17.81 13.17
N ARG A 37 20.16 -17.80 14.10
CA ARG A 37 19.92 -18.11 15.52
C ARG A 37 20.57 -17.08 16.44
N CYS A 38 19.91 -16.76 17.56
CA CYS A 38 20.49 -15.90 18.58
C CYS A 38 21.82 -16.46 19.10
N ARG A 39 22.84 -15.61 19.23
CA ARG A 39 24.19 -15.98 19.68
C ARG A 39 24.21 -16.65 21.07
N ASN A 40 23.38 -16.18 22.00
CA ASN A 40 23.34 -16.69 23.38
C ASN A 40 22.38 -17.87 23.54
N CYS A 41 21.09 -17.67 23.23
CA CYS A 41 20.05 -18.67 23.53
C CYS A 41 19.67 -19.56 22.34
N ARG A 42 20.30 -19.38 21.17
CA ARG A 42 20.05 -20.12 19.93
C ARG A 42 18.59 -20.09 19.43
N LEU A 43 17.77 -19.16 19.95
CA LEU A 43 16.42 -18.93 19.47
C LEU A 43 16.46 -18.64 17.95
N PRO A 44 15.65 -19.34 17.13
CA PRO A 44 15.61 -19.07 15.70
C PRO A 44 15.07 -17.66 15.44
N VAL A 45 15.73 -16.93 14.54
CA VAL A 45 15.33 -15.60 14.08
C VAL A 45 14.59 -15.77 12.76
N SER A 46 13.37 -15.23 12.67
CA SER A 46 12.53 -15.34 11.47
C SER A 46 13.29 -14.86 10.22
N PRO A 47 13.29 -15.63 9.12
CA PRO A 47 13.92 -15.23 7.86
C PRO A 47 13.17 -14.08 7.17
N ARG A 48 11.98 -13.70 7.65
CA ARG A 48 11.19 -12.59 7.10
C ARG A 48 11.99 -11.28 7.04
N TYR A 49 12.73 -10.95 8.09
CA TYR A 49 13.50 -9.71 8.17
C TYR A 49 14.64 -9.63 7.14
N PRO A 50 15.58 -10.60 7.06
CA PRO A 50 16.63 -10.55 6.05
C PRO A 50 16.10 -10.65 4.62
N ILE A 51 14.97 -11.33 4.38
CA ILE A 51 14.33 -11.34 3.05
C ILE A 51 13.86 -9.94 2.67
N VAL A 52 13.15 -9.24 3.56
CA VAL A 52 12.67 -7.87 3.31
C VAL A 52 13.86 -6.93 3.09
N GLU A 53 14.90 -7.02 3.90
CA GLU A 53 16.11 -6.20 3.75
C GLU A 53 16.81 -6.43 2.40
N ALA A 54 16.95 -7.69 1.98
CA ALA A 54 17.55 -8.04 0.70
C ALA A 54 16.72 -7.53 -0.49
N VAL A 55 15.40 -7.69 -0.43
CA VAL A 55 14.47 -7.27 -1.48
C VAL A 55 14.42 -5.76 -1.62
N VAL A 56 14.30 -5.03 -0.51
CA VAL A 56 14.34 -3.56 -0.51
C VAL A 56 15.71 -3.09 -1.03
N GLY A 57 16.81 -3.64 -0.50
CA GLY A 57 18.16 -3.30 -0.91
C GLY A 57 18.43 -3.53 -2.39
N LEU A 58 17.94 -4.65 -2.95
CA LEU A 58 18.03 -4.96 -4.37
C LEU A 58 17.28 -3.94 -5.23
N SER A 59 16.06 -3.58 -4.84
CA SER A 59 15.25 -2.60 -5.59
C SER A 59 15.89 -1.21 -5.62
N LEU A 60 16.40 -0.73 -4.48
CA LEU A 60 17.06 0.58 -4.38
C LEU A 60 18.38 0.60 -5.14
N THR A 61 19.16 -0.49 -5.04
CA THR A 61 20.43 -0.64 -5.74
C THR A 61 20.23 -0.71 -7.25
N ALA A 62 19.20 -1.42 -7.73
CA ALA A 62 18.87 -1.49 -9.16
C ALA A 62 18.57 -0.10 -9.74
N VAL A 63 17.75 0.70 -9.03
CA VAL A 63 17.46 2.09 -9.42
C VAL A 63 18.72 2.96 -9.41
N ALA A 64 19.48 2.93 -8.31
CA ALA A 64 20.68 3.74 -8.18
C ALA A 64 21.72 3.41 -9.27
N VAL A 65 21.95 2.12 -9.54
CA VAL A 65 22.87 1.68 -10.60
C VAL A 65 22.34 2.14 -11.96
N ALA A 66 21.06 1.94 -12.27
CA ALA A 66 20.50 2.34 -13.57
C ALA A 66 20.63 3.85 -13.84
N GLU A 67 20.44 4.68 -12.81
CA GLU A 67 20.57 6.14 -12.90
C GLU A 67 22.02 6.62 -12.90
N VAL A 68 22.91 6.01 -12.11
CA VAL A 68 24.35 6.33 -12.12
C VAL A 68 24.94 6.05 -13.51
N TYR A 69 24.52 4.95 -14.13
CA TYR A 69 24.91 4.66 -15.51
C TYR A 69 24.02 5.39 -16.52
N GLN A 70 23.06 6.26 -16.16
CA GLN A 70 22.25 7.01 -17.13
C GLN A 70 21.50 6.12 -18.17
N VAL A 71 21.24 4.85 -17.87
CA VAL A 71 20.43 3.94 -18.72
C VAL A 71 18.94 4.04 -18.46
N SER A 72 18.56 4.62 -17.32
CA SER A 72 17.17 4.74 -16.89
C SER A 72 16.51 6.00 -17.41
N LEU A 73 17.04 7.20 -17.15
CA LEU A 73 16.25 8.43 -17.29
C LEU A 73 16.02 8.82 -18.77
N PRO A 74 14.77 9.18 -19.16
CA PRO A 74 14.50 9.73 -20.48
C PRO A 74 15.10 11.13 -20.63
N HIS A 75 15.37 11.55 -21.86
CA HIS A 75 15.92 12.88 -22.20
C HIS A 75 17.32 13.18 -21.64
N GLN A 76 18.05 12.20 -21.11
CA GLN A 76 19.47 12.32 -20.78
C GLN A 76 20.34 11.73 -21.91
N GLY A 77 21.43 12.43 -22.24
CA GLY A 77 22.46 11.92 -23.13
C GLY A 77 23.25 10.80 -22.43
N GLN A 78 23.59 9.73 -23.14
CA GLN A 78 24.46 8.68 -22.60
C GLN A 78 25.90 9.22 -22.53
N HIS A 79 26.37 9.63 -21.36
CA HIS A 79 27.73 10.09 -21.14
C HIS A 79 28.55 9.05 -20.35
N TYR A 80 28.90 7.93 -20.99
CA TYR A 80 30.00 7.11 -20.50
C TYR A 80 31.29 7.55 -21.18
N GLY A 81 32.22 8.08 -20.39
CA GLY A 81 33.48 8.60 -20.89
C GLY A 81 34.64 8.21 -19.97
N GLY A 82 35.70 7.66 -20.56
CA GLY A 82 36.97 7.44 -19.88
C GLY A 82 37.34 5.97 -19.62
N PRO A 83 38.55 5.72 -19.08
CA PRO A 83 39.01 4.38 -18.72
C PRO A 83 38.11 3.77 -17.65
N LEU A 84 37.84 2.46 -17.72
CA LEU A 84 37.05 1.70 -16.74
C LEU A 84 35.55 2.03 -16.66
N TRP A 85 34.95 2.71 -17.65
CA TRP A 85 33.50 2.98 -17.68
C TRP A 85 33.02 3.80 -16.47
N LEU A 86 33.85 4.75 -16.01
CA LEU A 86 33.44 5.62 -14.90
C LEU A 86 32.27 6.52 -15.35
N PRO A 87 31.15 6.55 -14.60
CA PRO A 87 30.04 7.44 -14.88
C PRO A 87 30.37 8.88 -14.49
N GLU A 88 29.95 9.84 -15.31
CA GLU A 88 30.00 11.26 -14.95
C GLU A 88 28.84 11.58 -13.98
N LEU A 89 29.19 11.83 -12.71
CA LEU A 89 28.21 12.14 -11.66
C LEU A 89 27.93 13.65 -11.61
N ASP A 90 26.86 14.06 -12.29
CA ASP A 90 26.29 15.40 -12.17
C ASP A 90 25.55 15.55 -10.81
N PRO A 91 25.71 16.67 -10.08
CA PRO A 91 24.85 17.02 -8.94
C PRO A 91 23.35 16.79 -9.17
N VAL A 92 22.82 17.11 -10.35
CA VAL A 92 21.39 16.92 -10.67
C VAL A 92 21.01 15.43 -10.63
N ILE A 93 21.87 14.56 -11.16
CA ILE A 93 21.65 13.10 -11.15
C ILE A 93 21.71 12.58 -9.72
N LEU A 94 22.67 13.05 -8.90
CA LEU A 94 22.76 12.64 -7.49
C LEU A 94 21.50 13.00 -6.69
N VAL A 95 20.94 14.20 -6.90
CA VAL A 95 19.68 14.60 -6.23
C VAL A 95 18.50 13.81 -6.78
N THR A 96 18.48 13.50 -8.09
CA THR A 96 17.44 12.66 -8.70
C THR A 96 17.46 11.22 -8.15
N ILE A 97 18.65 10.63 -8.01
CA ILE A 97 18.84 9.31 -7.36
C ILE A 97 18.33 9.35 -5.92
N ALA A 98 18.70 10.37 -5.15
CA ALA A 98 18.23 10.52 -3.79
C ALA A 98 16.70 10.64 -3.72
N TYR A 99 16.10 11.40 -4.64
CA TYR A 99 14.66 11.56 -4.75
C TYR A 99 13.94 10.24 -5.05
N HIS A 100 14.38 9.47 -6.05
CA HIS A 100 13.80 8.17 -6.38
C HIS A 100 14.02 7.12 -5.27
N ILE A 101 15.18 7.10 -4.62
CA ILE A 101 15.45 6.21 -3.48
C ILE A 101 14.48 6.52 -2.33
N VAL A 102 14.29 7.79 -1.98
CA VAL A 102 13.35 8.19 -0.93
C VAL A 102 11.93 7.79 -1.28
N GLY A 103 11.48 8.10 -2.50
CA GLY A 103 10.14 7.72 -2.97
C GLY A 103 9.91 6.22 -2.99
N LEU A 104 10.86 5.44 -3.50
CA LEU A 104 10.78 3.98 -3.54
C LEU A 104 10.83 3.37 -2.13
N THR A 105 11.60 3.95 -1.21
CA THR A 105 11.60 3.56 0.20
C THR A 105 10.24 3.78 0.85
N LEU A 106 9.59 4.91 0.56
CA LEU A 106 8.23 5.17 1.03
C LEU A 106 7.24 4.16 0.45
N CYS A 107 7.30 3.85 -0.84
CA CYS A 107 6.48 2.78 -1.44
C CYS A 107 6.66 1.44 -0.71
N TRP A 108 7.90 1.05 -0.40
CA TRP A 108 8.19 -0.16 0.37
C TRP A 108 7.59 -0.10 1.78
N ALA A 109 7.75 1.03 2.48
CA ALA A 109 7.20 1.22 3.82
C ALA A 109 5.67 1.07 3.82
N LEU A 110 4.96 1.72 2.89
CA LEU A 110 3.51 1.61 2.76
C LEU A 110 3.08 0.17 2.43
N GLY A 111 3.78 -0.48 1.48
CA GLY A 111 3.52 -1.87 1.10
C GLY A 111 3.71 -2.85 2.27
N LEU A 112 4.78 -2.68 3.05
CA LEU A 112 5.08 -3.51 4.22
C LEU A 112 4.10 -3.30 5.39
N ILE A 113 3.64 -2.07 5.63
CA ILE A 113 2.61 -1.81 6.63
C ILE A 113 1.29 -2.47 6.22
N ARG A 114 0.92 -2.36 4.94
CA ARG A 114 -0.35 -2.90 4.44
C ARG A 114 -0.36 -4.42 4.37
N ILE A 115 0.75 -5.06 3.98
CA ILE A 115 0.83 -6.52 3.96
C ILE A 115 0.75 -7.14 5.36
N ASP A 116 1.10 -6.37 6.40
CA ASP A 116 0.88 -6.76 7.80
C ASP A 116 -0.58 -6.61 8.27
N GLY A 117 -1.50 -6.19 7.38
CA GLY A 117 -2.92 -5.96 7.70
C GLY A 117 -3.18 -4.62 8.38
N ASN A 118 -2.16 -3.77 8.55
CA ASN A 118 -2.31 -2.49 9.23
C ASN A 118 -2.83 -1.40 8.30
N ARG A 119 -3.46 -0.39 8.91
CA ARG A 119 -3.84 0.86 8.27
C ARG A 119 -2.62 1.77 8.14
N LEU A 120 -2.58 2.59 7.10
CA LEU A 120 -1.51 3.57 6.98
C LEU A 120 -1.73 4.68 8.02
N PRO A 121 -0.75 4.97 8.91
CA PRO A 121 -0.90 6.04 9.87
C PRO A 121 -0.96 7.39 9.14
N THR A 122 -1.91 8.25 9.52
CA THR A 122 -2.18 9.51 8.84
C THR A 122 -0.96 10.42 8.76
N ASN A 123 -0.15 10.46 9.82
CA ASN A 123 1.09 11.24 9.86
C ASN A 123 2.09 10.77 8.80
N LEU A 124 2.22 9.45 8.59
CA LEU A 124 3.09 8.90 7.55
C LEU A 124 2.56 9.22 6.16
N THR A 125 1.23 9.18 5.98
CA THR A 125 0.58 9.52 4.71
C THR A 125 0.89 10.95 4.28
N TYR A 126 0.65 11.94 5.15
CA TYR A 126 0.96 13.34 4.84
C TYR A 126 2.46 13.55 4.63
N PHE A 127 3.29 12.95 5.47
CA PHE A 127 4.74 13.01 5.32
C PHE A 127 5.20 12.46 3.97
N ALA A 128 4.69 11.29 3.56
CA ALA A 128 5.10 10.64 2.33
C ALA A 128 4.71 11.44 1.08
N VAL A 129 3.48 11.99 1.05
CA VAL A 129 3.04 12.88 -0.04
C VAL A 129 3.85 14.18 -0.04
N ALA A 130 4.08 14.80 1.12
CA ALA A 130 4.86 16.04 1.20
C ALA A 130 6.31 15.84 0.75
N VAL A 131 6.97 14.78 1.22
CA VAL A 131 8.37 14.46 0.86
C VAL A 131 8.53 14.12 -0.62
N THR A 132 7.48 13.66 -1.30
CA THR A 132 7.55 13.32 -2.73
C THR A 132 7.08 14.47 -3.62
N ALA A 133 6.13 15.29 -3.18
CA ALA A 133 5.62 16.43 -3.95
C ALA A 133 6.45 17.71 -3.77
N LEU A 134 6.84 18.07 -2.54
CA LEU A 134 7.53 19.33 -2.26
C LEU A 134 8.89 19.46 -2.99
N PRO A 135 9.73 18.41 -3.08
CA PRO A 135 10.99 18.53 -3.82
C PRO A 135 10.79 18.89 -5.29
N ILE A 136 9.76 18.35 -5.96
CA ILE A 136 9.44 18.72 -7.36
C ILE A 136 9.10 20.21 -7.47
N LEU A 137 8.37 20.76 -6.48
CA LEU A 137 7.96 22.17 -6.47
C LEU A 137 9.13 23.11 -6.17
N ILE A 138 10.05 22.72 -5.29
CA ILE A 138 11.22 23.51 -4.90
C ILE A 138 12.30 23.42 -5.98
N PHE A 139 12.51 22.22 -6.54
CA PHE A 139 13.51 21.93 -7.54
C PHE A 139 12.82 21.30 -8.77
N PRO A 140 12.35 22.14 -9.73
CA PRO A 140 11.73 21.64 -10.96
C PRO A 140 12.60 20.66 -11.76
N THR A 141 13.92 20.68 -11.57
CA THR A 141 14.86 19.70 -12.15
C THR A 141 14.60 18.26 -11.73
N LEU A 142 13.91 18.02 -10.62
CA LEU A 142 13.47 16.67 -10.20
C LEU A 142 12.27 16.15 -10.98
N MET A 143 11.60 17.00 -11.74
CA MET A 143 10.60 16.58 -12.70
C MET A 143 11.32 15.97 -13.92
N VAL A 144 11.51 14.66 -13.91
CA VAL A 144 12.15 13.90 -15.00
C VAL A 144 11.33 13.94 -16.30
N VAL A 145 10.00 13.97 -16.15
CA VAL A 145 9.04 13.99 -17.26
C VAL A 145 8.03 15.11 -17.04
N THR A 146 7.63 15.73 -18.13
CA THR A 146 6.63 16.80 -18.20
C THR A 146 5.24 16.31 -17.76
N TRP A 147 4.31 17.26 -17.61
CA TRP A 147 2.90 16.92 -17.45
C TRP A 147 2.18 16.72 -18.79
N GLN A 148 2.79 17.09 -19.91
CA GLN A 148 2.18 17.11 -21.24
C GLN A 148 2.26 15.74 -21.93
N MET A 149 1.38 15.50 -22.90
CA MET A 149 1.43 14.30 -23.74
C MET A 149 2.35 14.44 -24.95
N LYS A 150 2.65 15.67 -25.38
CA LYS A 150 3.52 15.95 -26.52
C LYS A 150 4.60 16.93 -26.08
N VAL A 151 5.83 16.44 -25.98
CA VAL A 151 6.97 17.19 -25.47
C VAL A 151 7.60 17.98 -26.62
N GLN A 152 8.02 19.21 -26.34
CA GLN A 152 8.77 20.02 -27.30
C GLN A 152 10.20 19.46 -27.39
N ALA A 153 10.82 19.51 -28.59
CA ALA A 153 12.12 18.88 -28.83
C ALA A 153 13.26 19.44 -27.96
N ASP A 154 13.09 20.63 -27.40
CA ASP A 154 14.02 21.38 -26.56
C ASP A 154 13.59 21.43 -25.08
N TRP A 155 12.72 20.50 -24.64
CA TRP A 155 12.27 20.51 -23.25
C TRP A 155 13.43 20.33 -22.27
N GLN A 156 13.50 21.27 -21.31
CA GLN A 156 14.36 21.21 -20.15
C GLN A 156 13.55 21.59 -18.90
N PRO A 157 13.79 20.94 -17.76
CA PRO A 157 13.02 21.21 -16.54
C PRO A 157 13.38 22.54 -15.86
N GLU A 158 14.47 23.21 -16.26
CA GLU A 158 14.99 24.41 -15.58
C GLU A 158 14.02 25.60 -15.62
N GLY A 159 13.76 26.18 -14.44
CA GLY A 159 12.97 27.42 -14.29
C GLY A 159 11.46 27.29 -14.51
N ARG A 160 10.93 26.10 -14.80
CA ARG A 160 9.51 25.89 -15.14
C ARG A 160 8.65 25.50 -13.93
N TYR A 161 8.54 26.40 -12.94
CA TYR A 161 7.74 26.15 -11.73
C TYR A 161 6.26 25.88 -11.99
N ILE A 162 5.66 26.49 -13.03
CA ILE A 162 4.27 26.22 -13.42
C ILE A 162 4.12 24.77 -13.90
N ASP A 163 5.06 24.29 -14.73
CA ASP A 163 5.03 22.90 -15.21
C ASP A 163 5.20 21.91 -14.05
N ALA A 164 6.09 22.21 -13.10
CA ALA A 164 6.27 21.42 -11.88
C ALA A 164 4.99 21.37 -11.02
N MET A 165 4.30 22.50 -10.86
CA MET A 165 3.02 22.57 -10.15
C MET A 165 1.94 21.74 -10.84
N ILE A 166 1.77 21.91 -12.16
CA ILE A 166 0.80 21.14 -12.94
C ILE A 166 1.15 19.64 -12.92
N ARG A 167 2.43 19.28 -12.93
CA ARG A 167 2.91 17.90 -12.81
C ARG A 167 2.49 17.24 -11.50
N VAL A 168 2.64 17.94 -10.37
CA VAL A 168 2.19 17.46 -9.07
C VAL A 168 0.67 17.32 -9.04
N ILE A 169 -0.06 18.32 -9.52
CA ILE A 169 -1.54 18.30 -9.57
C ILE A 169 -2.03 17.12 -10.42
N THR A 170 -1.51 16.97 -11.64
CA THR A 170 -1.93 15.89 -12.56
C THR A 170 -1.61 14.50 -11.99
N ALA A 171 -0.48 14.33 -11.31
CA ALA A 171 -0.15 13.08 -10.62
C ALA A 171 -1.15 12.74 -9.51
N LEU A 172 -1.48 13.71 -8.63
CA LEU A 172 -2.42 13.50 -7.53
C LEU A 172 -3.87 13.27 -8.02
N VAL A 173 -4.28 14.01 -9.06
CA VAL A 173 -5.58 13.81 -9.71
C VAL A 173 -5.65 12.43 -10.35
N ALA A 174 -4.62 12.00 -11.06
CA ALA A 174 -4.55 10.67 -11.64
C ALA A 174 -4.61 9.58 -10.57
N ALA A 175 -3.81 9.68 -9.49
CA ALA A 175 -3.85 8.73 -8.39
C ALA A 175 -5.24 8.63 -7.73
N THR A 176 -5.91 9.77 -7.53
CA THR A 176 -7.27 9.82 -6.97
C THR A 176 -8.29 9.18 -7.92
N ALA A 177 -8.22 9.48 -9.21
CA ALA A 177 -9.11 8.91 -10.23
C ALA A 177 -8.92 7.39 -10.36
N LEU A 178 -7.65 6.94 -10.45
CA LEU A 178 -7.28 5.53 -10.51
C LEU A 178 -7.71 4.80 -9.23
N GLY A 179 -7.47 5.38 -8.06
CA GLY A 179 -7.87 4.82 -6.77
C GLY A 179 -9.38 4.64 -6.66
N ARG A 180 -10.17 5.65 -7.05
CA ARG A 180 -11.64 5.55 -7.09
C ARG A 180 -12.14 4.52 -8.09
N TYR A 181 -11.49 4.40 -9.24
CA TYR A 181 -11.83 3.39 -10.23
C TYR A 181 -11.58 1.97 -9.69
N LEU A 182 -10.41 1.74 -9.10
CA LEU A 182 -9.99 0.47 -8.52
C LEU A 182 -10.69 0.12 -7.20
N ALA A 183 -11.30 1.11 -6.54
CA ALA A 183 -12.05 0.92 -5.30
C ALA A 183 -13.11 -0.18 -5.41
N LYS A 184 -13.76 -0.32 -6.58
CA LYS A 184 -14.77 -1.37 -6.79
C LYS A 184 -14.20 -2.80 -6.64
N GLY A 185 -12.91 -2.99 -6.92
CA GLY A 185 -12.23 -4.27 -6.77
C GLY A 185 -11.65 -4.49 -5.37
N PHE A 186 -10.97 -3.48 -4.82
CA PHE A 186 -10.23 -3.59 -3.55
C PHE A 186 -11.03 -3.15 -2.31
N CYS A 187 -12.09 -2.38 -2.49
CA CYS A 187 -12.86 -1.73 -1.44
C CYS A 187 -14.36 -1.68 -1.82
N PRO A 188 -15.03 -2.83 -2.08
CA PRO A 188 -16.37 -2.86 -2.64
C PRO A 188 -17.44 -2.17 -1.77
N MET A 189 -17.19 -2.03 -0.46
CA MET A 189 -18.07 -1.37 0.51
C MET A 189 -17.73 0.11 0.77
N ALA A 190 -16.77 0.69 0.04
CA ALA A 190 -16.38 2.09 0.24
C ALA A 190 -17.38 3.03 -0.45
N ASP A 191 -18.21 3.70 0.34
CA ASP A 191 -18.99 4.86 -0.08
C ASP A 191 -18.60 6.10 0.76
N PRO A 192 -17.70 6.97 0.24
CA PRO A 192 -17.27 8.17 0.96
C PRO A 192 -18.40 9.16 1.26
N LYS A 193 -19.53 9.05 0.55
CA LYS A 193 -20.69 9.93 0.75
C LYS A 193 -21.53 9.51 1.95
N LEU A 194 -21.60 8.21 2.21
CA LEU A 194 -22.42 7.64 3.28
C LEU A 194 -21.61 7.45 4.58
N ASP A 195 -20.32 7.12 4.48
CA ASP A 195 -19.49 6.85 5.65
C ASP A 195 -18.07 7.47 5.52
N PRO A 196 -17.92 8.80 5.71
CA PRO A 196 -16.65 9.48 5.48
C PRO A 196 -15.53 9.09 6.46
N LEU A 197 -15.86 8.51 7.62
CA LEU A 197 -14.89 8.07 8.65
C LEU A 197 -14.83 6.54 8.80
N GLY A 198 -15.53 5.82 7.93
CA GLY A 198 -15.66 4.37 7.94
C GLY A 198 -14.37 3.57 7.72
N LYS A 199 -14.40 2.32 8.19
CA LYS A 199 -13.36 1.32 7.89
C LYS A 199 -13.20 1.11 6.37
N SER A 200 -14.28 1.18 5.58
CA SER A 200 -14.19 1.05 4.11
C SER A 200 -13.57 2.29 3.46
N THR A 201 -13.96 3.50 3.88
CA THR A 201 -13.43 4.77 3.36
C THR A 201 -11.94 4.93 3.62
N GLY A 202 -11.44 4.53 4.78
CA GLY A 202 -9.99 4.56 4.99
C GLY A 202 -9.22 3.57 4.09
N ARG A 203 -9.83 2.48 3.58
CA ARG A 203 -9.13 1.54 2.66
C ARG A 203 -8.96 2.19 1.29
N LEU A 204 -9.94 3.00 0.88
CA LEU A 204 -9.84 3.85 -0.30
C LEU A 204 -8.73 4.90 -0.14
N ILE A 205 -8.62 5.53 1.03
CA ILE A 205 -7.53 6.49 1.32
C ILE A 205 -6.17 5.77 1.22
N ASP A 206 -6.02 4.60 1.85
CA ASP A 206 -4.80 3.81 1.78
C ASP A 206 -4.41 3.53 0.31
N LEU A 207 -5.38 3.09 -0.51
CA LEU A 207 -5.19 2.84 -1.94
C LEU A 207 -4.75 4.10 -2.71
N ILE A 208 -5.40 5.25 -2.50
CA ILE A 208 -5.04 6.50 -3.17
C ILE A 208 -3.60 6.90 -2.85
N VAL A 209 -3.17 6.74 -1.60
CA VAL A 209 -1.80 7.09 -1.16
C VAL A 209 -0.77 6.15 -1.77
N ILE A 210 -1.06 4.84 -1.83
CA ILE A 210 -0.21 3.84 -2.50
C ILE A 210 -0.03 4.18 -3.99
N LEU A 211 -1.04 4.78 -4.63
CA LEU A 211 -0.99 5.22 -6.03
C LEU A 211 -0.32 6.60 -6.22
N ALA A 212 -0.46 7.50 -5.25
CA ALA A 212 0.03 8.88 -5.34
C ALA A 212 1.55 8.96 -5.42
N ILE A 213 2.28 8.21 -4.58
CA ILE A 213 3.74 8.25 -4.57
C ILE A 213 4.32 7.81 -5.92
N PRO A 214 3.97 6.64 -6.47
CA PRO A 214 4.38 6.24 -7.82
C PRO A 214 4.04 7.28 -8.90
N ALA A 215 2.82 7.83 -8.90
CA ALA A 215 2.41 8.81 -9.90
C ALA A 215 3.25 10.11 -9.87
N LEU A 216 3.65 10.55 -8.67
CA LEU A 216 4.58 11.67 -8.49
C LEU A 216 5.95 11.33 -9.07
N LEU A 217 6.50 10.16 -8.72
CA LEU A 217 7.83 9.72 -9.19
C LEU A 217 7.89 9.58 -10.72
N VAL A 218 6.95 8.87 -11.34
CA VAL A 218 7.14 8.37 -12.72
C VAL A 218 6.32 9.05 -13.80
N GLY A 219 5.27 9.80 -13.45
CA GLY A 219 4.36 10.34 -14.46
C GLY A 219 2.92 9.95 -14.18
N TRP A 220 1.99 10.87 -14.41
CA TRP A 220 0.59 10.44 -14.56
C TRP A 220 0.42 9.60 -15.84
N GLN A 221 1.23 9.85 -16.87
CA GLN A 221 1.21 9.16 -18.17
C GLN A 221 1.53 7.67 -18.01
N ALA A 222 2.58 7.35 -17.27
CA ALA A 222 3.02 5.96 -17.03
C ALA A 222 2.20 5.24 -15.94
N SER A 223 1.47 6.00 -15.11
CA SER A 223 0.74 5.46 -13.94
C SER A 223 -0.20 4.30 -14.28
N PRO A 224 -1.05 4.33 -15.32
CA PRO A 224 -1.92 3.20 -15.66
C PRO A 224 -1.15 1.89 -15.89
N ALA A 225 -0.03 1.94 -16.62
CA ALA A 225 0.77 0.74 -16.89
C ALA A 225 1.51 0.23 -15.65
N VAL A 226 2.07 1.13 -14.82
CA VAL A 226 2.69 0.75 -13.54
C VAL A 226 1.67 0.08 -12.63
N VAL A 227 0.43 0.58 -12.58
CA VAL A 227 -0.65 0.00 -11.77
C VAL A 227 -1.07 -1.37 -12.28
N VAL A 228 -1.21 -1.55 -13.60
CA VAL A 228 -1.51 -2.87 -14.18
C VAL A 228 -0.36 -3.84 -13.93
N LEU A 229 0.89 -3.42 -14.06
CA LEU A 229 2.05 -4.24 -13.75
C LEU A 229 2.07 -4.67 -12.28
N ALA A 230 1.80 -3.74 -11.35
CA ALA A 230 1.67 -4.06 -9.93
C ALA A 230 0.53 -5.05 -9.66
N ALA A 231 -0.61 -4.92 -10.33
CA ALA A 231 -1.72 -5.85 -10.24
C ALA A 231 -1.37 -7.26 -10.74
N VAL A 232 -0.68 -7.38 -11.88
CA VAL A 232 -0.20 -8.66 -12.42
C VAL A 232 0.80 -9.31 -11.45
N LEU A 233 1.75 -8.53 -10.93
CA LEU A 233 2.70 -9.00 -9.92
C LEU A 233 1.97 -9.47 -8.65
N ALA A 234 0.98 -8.71 -8.16
CA ALA A 234 0.18 -9.06 -7.00
C ALA A 234 -0.60 -10.39 -7.16
N PHE A 235 -1.08 -10.66 -8.38
CA PHE A 235 -1.70 -11.95 -8.72
C PHE A 235 -0.67 -13.08 -8.68
N TRP A 236 0.50 -12.87 -9.27
CA TRP A 236 1.54 -13.89 -9.41
C TRP A 236 2.24 -14.24 -8.08
N ILE A 237 2.42 -13.27 -7.18
CA ILE A 237 3.04 -13.50 -5.86
C ILE A 237 2.06 -14.10 -4.85
N ARG A 238 0.75 -14.15 -5.13
CA ARG A 238 -0.30 -14.69 -4.24
C ARG A 238 0.09 -16.01 -3.53
N PRO A 239 0.62 -17.06 -4.20
CA PRO A 239 0.97 -18.32 -3.52
C PRO A 239 2.14 -18.20 -2.54
N MET A 240 2.97 -17.15 -2.65
CA MET A 240 4.12 -16.92 -1.77
C MET A 240 3.78 -16.09 -0.53
N MET A 241 2.60 -15.46 -0.50
CA MET A 241 2.23 -14.52 0.56
C MET A 241 1.55 -15.20 1.74
N PRO A 242 1.62 -14.61 2.96
CA PRO A 242 0.93 -15.14 4.12
C PRO A 242 -0.57 -15.28 3.87
N ARG A 243 -1.20 -16.33 4.42
CA ARG A 243 -2.64 -16.63 4.22
C ARG A 243 -3.57 -15.46 4.58
N GLN A 244 -3.16 -14.61 5.52
CA GLN A 244 -3.91 -13.46 6.01
C GLN A 244 -3.78 -12.18 5.15
N SER A 245 -3.04 -12.21 4.03
CA SER A 245 -2.86 -11.01 3.21
C SER A 245 -4.07 -10.72 2.32
N ASP A 246 -4.70 -9.57 2.52
CA ASP A 246 -5.74 -9.05 1.64
C ASP A 246 -5.17 -8.69 0.24
N ALA A 247 -6.03 -8.60 -0.78
CA ALA A 247 -5.66 -8.19 -2.13
C ALA A 247 -5.04 -6.80 -2.17
N LEU A 248 -5.52 -5.85 -1.35
CA LEU A 248 -4.92 -4.52 -1.24
C LEU A 248 -3.48 -4.58 -0.71
N GLY A 249 -3.19 -5.40 0.30
CA GLY A 249 -1.82 -5.61 0.81
C GLY A 249 -0.90 -6.27 -0.21
N ARG A 250 -1.39 -7.27 -0.96
CA ARG A 250 -0.65 -7.89 -2.07
C ARG A 250 -0.36 -6.89 -3.19
N PHE A 251 -1.33 -6.04 -3.52
CA PHE A 251 -1.14 -4.94 -4.47
C PHE A 251 -0.11 -3.92 -3.96
N ALA A 252 -0.20 -3.53 -2.69
CA ALA A 252 0.69 -2.55 -2.07
C ALA A 252 2.15 -3.02 -2.04
N ILE A 253 2.42 -4.31 -1.75
CA ILE A 253 3.79 -4.86 -1.74
C ILE A 253 4.34 -5.11 -3.16
N ALA A 254 3.47 -5.26 -4.16
CA ALA A 254 3.86 -5.37 -5.56
C ALA A 254 4.20 -4.01 -6.19
N MET A 255 3.62 -2.92 -5.68
CA MET A 255 3.80 -1.57 -6.23
C MET A 255 5.27 -1.10 -6.28
N PRO A 256 6.11 -1.25 -5.23
CA PRO A 256 7.52 -0.89 -5.29
C PRO A 256 8.26 -1.58 -6.43
N TRP A 257 7.98 -2.86 -6.69
CA TRP A 257 8.59 -3.60 -7.80
C TRP A 257 8.21 -3.04 -9.16
N ALA A 258 6.93 -2.70 -9.35
CA ALA A 258 6.45 -2.09 -10.59
C ALA A 258 7.11 -0.72 -10.82
N VAL A 259 7.28 0.08 -9.76
CA VAL A 259 8.00 1.36 -9.81
C VAL A 259 9.48 1.17 -10.11
N THR A 260 10.15 0.20 -9.46
CA THR A 260 11.54 -0.15 -9.76
C THR A 260 11.70 -0.53 -11.23
N PHE A 261 10.82 -1.38 -11.76
CA PHE A 261 10.83 -1.75 -13.18
C PHE A 261 10.67 -0.52 -14.08
N GLN A 262 9.68 0.34 -13.79
CA GLN A 262 9.48 1.57 -14.54
C GLN A 262 10.72 2.45 -14.55
N ILE A 263 11.33 2.71 -13.40
CA ILE A 263 12.50 3.61 -13.29
C ILE A 263 13.71 2.99 -13.99
N VAL A 264 14.03 1.71 -13.72
CA VAL A 264 15.21 1.04 -14.30
C VAL A 264 15.16 1.00 -15.82
N PHE A 265 13.98 0.76 -16.41
CA PHE A 265 13.80 0.62 -17.85
C PHE A 265 13.19 1.86 -18.51
N TRP A 266 13.13 3.00 -17.81
CA TRP A 266 12.31 4.15 -18.22
C TRP A 266 12.67 4.66 -19.62
N GLN A 267 13.94 4.82 -19.95
CA GLN A 267 14.42 5.31 -21.24
C GLN A 267 13.98 4.38 -22.38
N ARG A 268 14.05 3.06 -22.16
CA ARG A 268 13.62 2.05 -23.15
C ARG A 268 12.11 2.01 -23.31
N LEU A 269 11.38 2.22 -22.22
CA LEU A 269 9.91 2.29 -22.24
C LEU A 269 9.41 3.59 -22.88
N ALA A 270 10.18 4.69 -22.75
CA ALA A 270 9.82 6.00 -23.29
C ALA A 270 10.37 6.29 -24.69
N SER A 271 11.34 5.51 -25.20
CA SER A 271 11.93 5.74 -26.52
C SER A 271 10.86 5.65 -27.61
N VAL A 272 10.70 6.74 -28.34
CA VAL A 272 9.63 6.97 -29.31
C VAL A 272 9.63 5.94 -30.44
N ASP A 273 8.44 5.39 -30.65
CA ASP A 273 7.99 4.71 -31.85
C ASP A 273 7.91 5.67 -33.04
N ALA A 274 9.03 6.01 -33.66
CA ALA A 274 9.02 6.93 -34.80
C ALA A 274 8.39 6.32 -36.07
N THR A 275 8.20 4.99 -36.11
CA THR A 275 7.79 4.25 -37.32
C THR A 275 7.18 2.89 -36.97
N THR A 276 5.92 2.82 -36.53
CA THR A 276 5.27 1.52 -36.36
C THR A 276 4.85 0.94 -37.72
N GLY A 277 5.75 0.16 -38.30
CA GLY A 277 5.37 -1.14 -38.84
C GLY A 277 5.27 -2.23 -37.74
N LEU A 278 5.42 -1.87 -36.45
CA LEU A 278 5.46 -2.71 -35.22
C LEU A 278 6.70 -3.62 -35.13
N PRO A 279 7.28 -3.88 -33.92
CA PRO A 279 6.59 -4.24 -32.66
C PRO A 279 7.16 -3.62 -31.35
N PHE A 280 6.32 -2.91 -30.57
CA PHE A 280 6.53 -2.32 -29.23
C PHE A 280 7.43 -1.07 -29.14
N PRO A 281 6.83 0.08 -28.79
CA PRO A 281 6.70 0.41 -27.37
C PRO A 281 5.22 0.65 -27.04
N LEU A 282 4.55 -0.41 -26.60
CA LEU A 282 3.19 -0.28 -26.07
C LEU A 282 3.17 0.45 -24.72
N TRP A 283 4.29 0.87 -24.14
CA TRP A 283 4.28 1.47 -22.82
C TRP A 283 3.82 2.93 -22.88
N PRO A 284 2.89 3.37 -22.02
CA PRO A 284 2.37 4.73 -22.07
C PRO A 284 3.44 5.69 -21.53
N SER A 285 3.87 6.58 -22.40
CA SER A 285 4.89 7.58 -22.14
C SER A 285 4.47 8.93 -22.72
N GLU A 286 5.29 9.93 -22.46
CA GLU A 286 5.27 11.16 -23.24
C GLU A 286 5.51 10.82 -24.72
N ASN A 287 4.78 11.48 -25.63
CA ASN A 287 4.77 11.23 -27.08
C ASN A 287 4.11 9.91 -27.54
N SER A 288 3.54 9.12 -26.62
CA SER A 288 2.73 7.94 -27.00
C SER A 288 1.48 8.34 -27.78
N SER A 289 1.08 7.52 -28.75
CA SER A 289 -0.18 7.70 -29.46
C SER A 289 -1.38 7.52 -28.52
N PRO A 290 -2.53 8.17 -28.78
CA PRO A 290 -3.73 7.98 -27.97
C PRO A 290 -4.17 6.51 -27.86
N GLY A 291 -3.91 5.69 -28.90
CA GLY A 291 -4.24 4.26 -28.89
C GLY A 291 -3.52 3.47 -27.80
N VAL A 292 -2.25 3.80 -27.54
CA VAL A 292 -1.45 3.17 -26.46
C VAL A 292 -2.04 3.49 -25.09
N LEU A 293 -2.42 4.75 -24.85
CA LEU A 293 -3.08 5.15 -23.61
C LEU A 293 -4.41 4.43 -23.41
N LEU A 294 -5.24 4.39 -24.47
CA LEU A 294 -6.54 3.71 -24.42
C LEU A 294 -6.38 2.21 -24.13
N PHE A 295 -5.37 1.56 -24.70
CA PHE A 295 -5.06 0.16 -24.42
C PHE A 295 -4.76 -0.06 -22.92
N TRP A 296 -3.91 0.77 -22.30
CA TRP A 296 -3.60 0.60 -20.88
C TRP A 296 -4.73 1.02 -19.95
N LEU A 297 -5.54 2.00 -20.33
CA LEU A 297 -6.77 2.31 -19.60
C LEU A 297 -7.77 1.15 -19.67
N PHE A 298 -7.86 0.45 -20.81
CA PHE A 298 -8.66 -0.75 -20.95
C PHE A 298 -8.10 -1.91 -20.09
N MET A 299 -6.79 -2.15 -20.11
CA MET A 299 -6.14 -3.16 -19.25
C MET A 299 -6.33 -2.87 -17.76
N LEU A 300 -6.19 -1.60 -17.36
CA LEU A 300 -6.52 -1.13 -16.02
C LEU A 300 -7.97 -1.44 -15.67
N GLY A 301 -8.88 -1.33 -16.64
CA GLY A 301 -10.28 -1.68 -16.50
C GLY A 301 -10.55 -3.14 -16.14
N LEU A 302 -9.62 -4.03 -16.50
CA LEU A 302 -9.73 -5.45 -16.20
C LEU A 302 -9.25 -5.77 -14.78
N VAL A 303 -8.40 -4.93 -14.15
CA VAL A 303 -7.78 -5.21 -12.84
C VAL A 303 -8.80 -5.61 -11.76
N PRO A 304 -9.93 -4.92 -11.55
CA PRO A 304 -10.90 -5.27 -10.52
C PRO A 304 -11.52 -6.66 -10.68
N PHE A 305 -11.55 -7.23 -11.90
CA PHE A 305 -12.17 -8.53 -12.15
C PHE A 305 -11.32 -9.70 -11.62
N TRP A 306 -9.99 -9.58 -11.64
CA TRP A 306 -9.07 -10.67 -11.26
C TRP A 306 -8.54 -10.56 -9.83
N LEU A 307 -8.60 -9.37 -9.23
CA LEU A 307 -8.12 -9.06 -7.87
C LEU A 307 -9.23 -8.87 -6.84
N ARG A 308 -10.49 -9.15 -7.20
CA ARG A 308 -11.65 -8.98 -6.33
C ARG A 308 -11.56 -9.81 -5.05
N GLU A 309 -11.77 -9.17 -3.91
CA GLU A 309 -12.05 -9.85 -2.64
C GLU A 309 -13.54 -10.21 -2.56
N SER A 310 -13.85 -11.43 -2.13
CA SER A 310 -15.21 -11.84 -1.77
C SER A 310 -15.64 -11.13 -0.48
N PRO A 311 -16.87 -10.59 -0.39
CA PRO A 311 -17.37 -9.95 0.83
C PRO A 311 -17.28 -10.83 2.08
N THR A 312 -17.38 -12.15 1.91
CA THR A 312 -17.34 -13.14 2.99
C THR A 312 -15.98 -13.28 3.67
N ASP A 313 -14.89 -12.76 3.08
CA ASP A 313 -13.56 -12.78 3.70
C ASP A 313 -13.34 -11.63 4.70
N ILE A 314 -14.29 -10.69 4.80
CA ILE A 314 -14.14 -9.46 5.61
C ILE A 314 -14.70 -9.64 7.03
N ASP A 315 -15.71 -10.52 7.22
CA ASP A 315 -16.41 -10.69 8.50
C ASP A 315 -15.75 -11.69 9.46
N VAL A 316 -14.74 -12.44 9.02
CA VAL A 316 -14.05 -13.45 9.86
C VAL A 316 -13.02 -12.81 10.82
N ASP A 317 -12.65 -11.55 10.60
CA ASP A 317 -11.68 -10.81 11.44
C ASP A 317 -12.35 -9.92 12.51
N ALA A 318 -13.67 -10.05 12.73
CA ALA A 318 -14.33 -9.43 13.86
C ALA A 318 -13.96 -10.20 15.14
N ASP A 319 -13.14 -9.57 16.00
CA ASP A 319 -12.85 -10.03 17.35
C ASP A 319 -14.18 -10.28 18.10
N PRO A 320 -14.45 -11.50 18.61
CA PRO A 320 -15.67 -11.76 19.37
C PRO A 320 -15.73 -11.01 20.73
N ASN A 321 -14.67 -10.28 21.11
CA ASN A 321 -14.61 -9.51 22.35
C ASN A 321 -14.87 -8.00 22.23
N THR A 322 -15.18 -7.46 21.05
CA THR A 322 -15.76 -6.11 20.97
C THR A 322 -17.27 -6.23 21.10
N GLY A 323 -17.78 -5.94 22.29
CA GLY A 323 -19.20 -5.96 22.64
C GLY A 323 -20.01 -4.85 21.98
N ASP A 324 -19.98 -4.77 20.66
CA ASP A 324 -20.80 -3.87 19.87
C ASP A 324 -21.97 -4.68 19.29
N ALA A 325 -22.91 -5.03 20.18
CA ALA A 325 -24.21 -5.55 19.79
C ALA A 325 -25.10 -4.38 19.35
N GLU A 326 -24.99 -3.95 18.09
CA GLU A 326 -26.00 -3.05 17.49
C GLU A 326 -26.43 -3.53 16.10
N CYS A 327 -27.69 -3.99 16.07
CA CYS A 327 -28.64 -3.98 14.97
C CYS A 327 -28.26 -4.62 13.62
N SER A 328 -28.33 -5.96 13.57
CA SER A 328 -28.70 -6.67 12.34
C SER A 328 -30.24 -6.71 12.20
N GLY A 329 -30.80 -5.67 11.60
CA GLY A 329 -32.17 -5.66 11.09
C GLY A 329 -32.15 -5.80 9.56
N ASP A 330 -32.97 -6.70 9.06
CA ASP A 330 -33.39 -6.88 7.67
C ASP A 330 -32.40 -7.57 6.71
N SER A 331 -32.60 -8.88 6.56
CA SER A 331 -32.78 -9.49 5.22
C SER A 331 -32.96 -11.01 5.33
N VAL A 332 -34.12 -11.45 5.81
CA VAL A 332 -34.48 -12.87 5.69
C VAL A 332 -35.97 -13.00 5.36
N PHE A 333 -36.22 -13.67 4.22
CA PHE A 333 -37.48 -14.25 3.73
C PHE A 333 -38.54 -13.33 3.11
N ASN A 334 -38.53 -13.28 1.77
CA ASN A 334 -39.79 -13.26 1.02
C ASN A 334 -39.63 -13.99 -0.32
N GLU A 335 -39.89 -15.30 -0.32
CA GLU A 335 -40.54 -16.02 -1.43
C GLU A 335 -40.72 -17.48 -1.01
N ILE A 336 -41.97 -17.87 -0.78
CA ILE A 336 -42.64 -19.01 -1.43
C ILE A 336 -44.11 -18.95 -0.98
N VAL A 337 -44.95 -18.65 -1.96
CA VAL A 337 -46.41 -18.79 -1.93
C VAL A 337 -46.71 -20.26 -2.19
N LEU A 338 -47.57 -20.88 -1.37
CA LEU A 338 -48.82 -21.57 -1.79
C LEU A 338 -49.30 -22.58 -0.73
N ASP A 339 -50.62 -22.48 -0.51
CA ASP A 339 -51.61 -23.52 -0.21
C ASP A 339 -51.96 -23.96 1.22
N GLN A 340 -53.29 -23.88 1.43
CA GLN A 340 -54.21 -24.65 2.28
C GLN A 340 -54.29 -24.27 3.76
N GLU A 341 -55.35 -23.55 4.16
CA GLU A 341 -56.71 -24.04 4.46
C GLU A 341 -56.79 -25.01 5.66
N ASP A 342 -57.61 -24.56 6.60
CA ASP A 342 -58.49 -25.32 7.49
C ASP A 342 -57.94 -26.10 8.70
N SER A 343 -58.45 -25.62 9.83
CA SER A 343 -59.22 -26.40 10.80
C SER A 343 -58.48 -27.11 11.95
N ASP A 344 -58.81 -26.60 13.14
CA ASP A 344 -59.42 -27.38 14.23
C ASP A 344 -58.53 -28.16 15.21
N SER A 345 -59.10 -28.27 16.40
CA SER A 345 -58.81 -29.13 17.53
C SER A 345 -57.77 -28.65 18.55
N GLY A 346 -58.31 -28.23 19.69
CA GLY A 346 -57.58 -27.93 20.90
C GLY A 346 -57.05 -29.16 21.64
N ARG A 347 -56.32 -28.86 22.72
CA ARG A 347 -56.20 -29.74 23.87
C ARG A 347 -55.80 -28.94 25.09
N GLU A 348 -56.72 -28.93 26.05
CA GLU A 348 -56.52 -28.59 27.45
C GLU A 348 -55.53 -29.54 28.14
N LEU A 349 -54.89 -29.05 29.21
CA LEU A 349 -54.41 -29.69 30.45
C LEU A 349 -53.60 -28.57 31.15
N GLY A 350 -54.06 -27.89 32.20
CA GLY A 350 -54.32 -28.41 33.57
C GLY A 350 -52.97 -28.73 34.25
N ASP A 351 -52.59 -28.29 35.45
CA ASP A 351 -53.20 -27.56 36.57
C ASP A 351 -52.04 -27.29 37.58
N GLU A 352 -52.30 -26.50 38.63
CA GLU A 352 -51.55 -26.40 39.91
C GLU A 352 -50.20 -25.62 39.91
N SER A 353 -49.86 -24.71 40.84
CA SER A 353 -50.42 -24.30 42.13
C SER A 353 -49.90 -22.91 42.56
N GLU A 354 -50.77 -22.14 43.23
CA GLU A 354 -50.59 -21.28 44.43
C GLU A 354 -49.18 -21.12 45.04
N ALA A 355 -48.82 -20.10 45.82
CA ALA A 355 -49.34 -18.78 46.23
C ALA A 355 -48.39 -18.32 47.38
N ALA A 356 -48.43 -17.03 47.70
CA ALA A 356 -47.97 -16.44 48.98
C ALA A 356 -46.44 -16.39 49.23
N SER A 357 -45.90 -15.42 49.97
CA SER A 357 -46.34 -14.09 50.39
C SER A 357 -45.10 -13.37 50.91
N GLU A 358 -45.14 -12.05 50.83
CA GLU A 358 -44.49 -11.06 51.69
C GLU A 358 -43.78 -11.59 52.95
N THR A 359 -42.55 -11.12 53.20
CA THR A 359 -42.27 -10.29 54.39
C THR A 359 -40.81 -9.83 54.50
N ASN A 360 -40.67 -8.62 55.05
CA ASN A 360 -39.56 -8.04 55.80
C ASN A 360 -38.43 -7.30 55.08
N GLU A 361 -38.71 -6.02 54.84
CA GLU A 361 -37.85 -4.92 55.28
C GLU A 361 -37.40 -5.04 56.75
N ARG A 362 -36.26 -4.40 57.03
CA ARG A 362 -35.63 -4.05 58.34
C ARG A 362 -34.47 -4.94 58.76
N GLU A 363 -33.28 -4.49 58.36
CA GLU A 363 -32.26 -4.13 59.37
C GLU A 363 -31.39 -2.99 58.84
N ARG A 364 -31.59 -1.83 59.47
CA ARG A 364 -30.81 -0.60 59.38
C ARG A 364 -29.73 -0.69 60.47
N ASP A 365 -28.64 0.05 60.29
CA ASP A 365 -27.55 0.31 61.24
C ASP A 365 -26.46 -0.77 61.41
N SER A 366 -25.35 -0.57 60.69
CA SER A 366 -24.06 -0.38 61.39
C SER A 366 -23.00 0.26 60.49
N ARG A 367 -22.58 1.44 60.94
CA ARG A 367 -21.22 2.02 60.88
C ARG A 367 -20.65 2.43 59.51
N SER A 368 -20.90 3.70 59.22
CA SER A 368 -19.83 4.68 58.94
C SER A 368 -18.81 4.73 60.10
N GLU A 369 -17.50 4.61 59.81
CA GLU A 369 -16.35 5.28 60.44
C GLU A 369 -15.02 4.60 60.02
N GLU A 370 -13.89 5.33 60.10
CA GLU A 370 -12.51 5.08 59.60
C GLU A 370 -12.32 5.44 58.10
N ASN A 371 -11.93 6.65 57.67
CA ASN A 371 -11.00 7.68 58.16
C ASN A 371 -9.50 7.33 58.08
N GLU A 372 -8.79 8.07 57.20
CA GLU A 372 -7.37 8.48 57.17
C GLU A 372 -6.24 7.43 57.25
N ILE A 373 -5.41 7.40 56.18
CA ILE A 373 -3.95 7.72 56.14
C ILE A 373 -3.52 7.94 54.68
#